data_AF-A0A929SH60-F1
#
_entry.id   AF-A0A929SH60-F1
#
_cell.length_a   1.000
_cell.length_b   1.000
_cell.length_c   1.000
_cell.angle_alpha   90.00
_cell.angle_beta   90.00
_cell.angle_gamma   90.00
#
_symmetry.space_group_name_H-M   'P 1'
#
loop_
_entity.id
_entity.type
_entity.pdbx_description
1 polymer ?
#
loop_
_entity_poly.entity_id
_entity_poly.type
_entity_poly.pdbx_seq_one_letter_code
_entity_poly.pdbx_strand_id
1 'polypeptide(L)'
;MKELLRAFNSGVFEKDLSGEQKELARNLLNIGAISAHKGKLYLNDGYVFGRLDIARDGTGYLQSFDDRFKADLIIENRYLSGVHLGDLILAKILSSRKSRLHAKVLMCIKPAFLTSVVS
;
A
#
# COMPACT_ATOMS: atom_id res chain seq x y z
N MET A 1 5.83 -6.81 -8.62
CA MET A 1 5.48 -6.08 -7.38
C MET A 1 3.99 -5.84 -7.27
N LYS A 2 3.34 -5.11 -8.20
CA LYS A 2 1.88 -4.89 -8.17
C LYS A 2 1.06 -6.18 -7.99
N GLU A 3 1.35 -7.21 -8.78
CA GLU A 3 0.64 -8.50 -8.69
C GLU A 3 0.78 -9.17 -7.31
N LEU A 4 1.95 -9.09 -6.68
CA LEU A 4 2.15 -9.59 -5.32
C LEU A 4 1.28 -8.82 -4.32
N LEU A 5 1.27 -7.49 -4.42
CA LEU A 5 0.47 -6.63 -3.54
C LEU A 5 -1.03 -6.90 -3.68
N ARG A 6 -1.50 -7.15 -4.90
CA ARG A 6 -2.87 -7.55 -5.18
C ARG A 6 -3.17 -8.96 -4.65
N ALA A 7 -2.22 -9.89 -4.76
CA ALA A 7 -2.39 -11.27 -4.30
C ALA A 7 -2.60 -11.37 -2.78
N PHE A 8 -2.14 -10.41 -1.97
CA PHE A 8 -2.46 -10.36 -0.53
C PHE A 8 -3.97 -10.22 -0.27
N ASN A 9 -4.76 -9.68 -1.19
CA ASN A 9 -6.22 -9.63 -1.05
C ASN A 9 -6.87 -11.02 -1.15
N SER A 10 -6.26 -11.94 -1.90
CA SER A 10 -6.72 -13.33 -2.09
C SER A 10 -5.94 -14.37 -1.27
N GLY A 11 -4.84 -13.95 -0.65
CA GLY A 11 -3.93 -14.79 0.13
C GLY A 11 -2.70 -15.23 -0.67
N VAL A 12 -1.52 -15.10 -0.05
CA VAL A 12 -0.22 -15.54 -0.61
C VAL A 12 0.42 -16.57 0.30
N PHE A 13 0.90 -17.69 -0.23
CA PHE A 13 1.64 -18.65 0.59
C PHE A 13 3.03 -18.09 0.92
N GLU A 14 3.40 -18.10 2.20
CA GLU A 14 4.68 -17.56 2.65
C GLU A 14 5.89 -18.30 2.05
N LYS A 15 5.73 -19.60 1.78
CA LYS A 15 6.75 -20.43 1.12
C LYS A 15 7.06 -19.98 -0.33
N ASP A 16 6.11 -19.34 -1.00
CA ASP A 16 6.24 -18.94 -2.41
C ASP A 16 6.90 -17.54 -2.53
N LEU A 17 7.18 -16.89 -1.40
CA LEU A 17 7.82 -15.58 -1.35
C LEU A 17 9.35 -15.69 -1.51
N SER A 18 9.92 -14.79 -2.32
CA SER A 18 11.39 -14.59 -2.37
C SER A 18 11.93 -13.97 -1.08
N GLY A 19 13.26 -13.93 -0.91
CA GLY A 19 13.89 -13.32 0.27
C GLY A 19 13.44 -11.87 0.53
N GLU A 20 13.49 -11.01 -0.49
CA GLU A 20 13.01 -9.62 -0.43
C GLU A 20 11.53 -9.53 -0.06
N GLN A 21 10.70 -10.43 -0.61
CA GLN A 21 9.26 -10.45 -0.35
C GLN A 21 8.94 -10.93 1.07
N LYS A 22 9.77 -11.82 1.63
CA LYS A 22 9.66 -12.24 3.04
C LYS A 22 10.01 -11.08 3.97
N GLU A 23 11.06 -10.31 3.69
CA GLU A 23 11.37 -9.09 4.45
C GLU A 23 10.20 -8.11 4.43
N LEU A 24 9.63 -7.87 3.25
CA LEU A 24 8.43 -7.04 3.11
C LEU A 24 7.25 -7.60 3.94
N ALA A 25 6.97 -8.90 3.84
CA ALA A 25 5.90 -9.55 4.59
C ALA A 25 6.10 -9.41 6.12
N ARG A 26 7.34 -9.55 6.61
CA ARG A 26 7.65 -9.35 8.04
C ARG A 26 7.37 -7.92 8.48
N ASN A 27 7.75 -6.93 7.67
CA ASN A 27 7.43 -5.52 7.95
C ASN A 27 5.92 -5.26 7.98
N LEU A 28 5.18 -5.86 7.05
CA LEU A 28 3.71 -5.76 7.00
C LEU A 28 3.03 -6.43 8.19
N LEU A 29 3.54 -7.58 8.65
CA LEU A 29 3.07 -8.27 9.86
C LEU A 29 3.31 -7.42 11.12
N ASN A 30 4.49 -6.82 11.25
CA ASN A 30 4.84 -5.95 12.38
C ASN A 30 3.92 -4.72 12.48
N ILE A 31 3.47 -4.18 11.34
CA ILE A 31 2.51 -3.07 11.27
C ILE A 31 1.06 -3.53 11.52
N GLY A 32 0.80 -4.84 11.49
CA GLY A 32 -0.54 -5.43 11.55
C GLY A 32 -1.34 -5.20 10.27
N ALA A 33 -0.66 -4.93 9.15
CA ALA A 33 -1.31 -4.72 7.86
C ALA A 33 -1.74 -6.03 7.21
N ILE A 34 -0.99 -7.11 7.45
CA ILE A 34 -1.35 -8.46 7.01
C ILE A 34 -1.47 -9.40 8.22
N SER A 35 -2.15 -10.53 8.03
CA SER A 35 -2.25 -11.60 9.02
C SER A 35 -2.05 -12.97 8.37
N ALA A 36 -1.57 -13.93 9.15
CA ALA A 36 -1.38 -15.30 8.72
C ALA A 36 -2.61 -16.15 9.06
N HIS A 37 -3.12 -16.88 8.07
CA HIS A 37 -4.21 -17.83 8.23
C HIS A 37 -3.98 -19.06 7.35
N LYS A 38 -3.92 -20.25 7.97
CA LYS A 38 -3.70 -21.55 7.29
C LYS A 38 -2.51 -21.55 6.31
N GLY A 39 -1.39 -20.95 6.71
CA GLY A 39 -0.16 -20.90 5.90
C GLY A 39 -0.18 -19.88 4.75
N LYS A 40 -1.22 -19.04 4.67
CA LYS A 40 -1.32 -17.93 3.74
C LYS A 40 -1.34 -16.60 4.48
N LEU A 41 -0.78 -15.57 3.86
CA LEU A 41 -0.77 -14.20 4.33
C LEU A 41 -1.84 -13.40 3.60
N TYR A 42 -2.65 -12.67 4.35
CA TYR A 42 -3.79 -11.89 3.83
C TYR A 42 -3.68 -10.43 4.27
N LEU A 43 -4.09 -9.52 3.39
CA LEU A 43 -4.29 -8.11 3.75
C LEU A 43 -5.46 -8.00 4.73
N ASN A 44 -5.24 -7.32 5.85
CA ASN A 44 -6.28 -7.06 6.83
C ASN A 44 -7.22 -5.95 6.37
N ASP A 45 -8.47 -6.01 6.82
CA ASP A 45 -9.45 -4.96 6.53
C ASP A 45 -8.99 -3.59 7.05
N GLY A 46 -9.34 -2.54 6.29
CA GLY A 46 -8.94 -1.17 6.58
C GLY A 46 -7.51 -0.83 6.15
N TYR A 47 -6.79 -1.76 5.51
CA TYR A 47 -5.53 -1.50 4.83
C TYR A 47 -5.71 -1.61 3.33
N VAL A 48 -4.91 -0.85 2.58
CA VAL A 48 -4.98 -0.82 1.12
C VAL A 48 -3.59 -0.59 0.54
N PHE A 49 -3.26 -1.35 -0.49
CA PHE A 49 -2.10 -1.09 -1.34
C PHE A 49 -2.53 -0.31 -2.58
N GLY A 50 -1.66 0.55 -3.06
CA GLY A 50 -1.90 1.23 -4.32
C GLY A 50 -0.73 2.07 -4.79
N ARG A 51 -0.95 2.74 -5.90
CA ARG A 51 -0.05 3.74 -6.45
C ARG A 51 -0.46 5.12 -5.98
N LEU A 52 0.49 5.91 -5.50
CA LEU A 52 0.25 7.27 -5.12
C LEU A 52 0.30 8.19 -6.34
N ASP A 53 -0.72 9.04 -6.48
CA ASP A 53 -0.70 10.25 -7.29
C ASP A 53 -0.76 11.47 -6.37
N ILE A 54 -0.11 12.57 -6.75
CA ILE A 54 -0.07 13.81 -5.95
C ILE A 54 -0.44 14.97 -6.87
N ALA A 55 -1.54 15.64 -6.55
CA ALA A 55 -1.96 16.85 -7.24
C ALA A 55 -1.10 18.06 -6.85
N ARG A 56 -1.18 19.13 -7.65
CA ARG A 56 -0.39 20.35 -7.46
C ARG A 56 -0.65 21.07 -6.13
N ASP A 57 -1.83 20.86 -5.55
CA ASP A 57 -2.24 21.41 -4.26
C ASP A 57 -1.71 20.60 -3.06
N GLY A 58 -0.99 19.50 -3.32
CA GLY A 58 -0.46 18.60 -2.30
C GLY A 58 -1.47 17.57 -1.80
N THR A 59 -2.65 17.46 -2.43
CA THR A 59 -3.60 16.37 -2.15
C THR A 59 -3.10 15.09 -2.81
N GLY A 60 -2.99 14.02 -2.03
CA GLY A 60 -2.68 12.69 -2.54
C GLY A 60 -3.92 11.92 -2.95
N TYR A 61 -3.77 11.09 -3.99
CA TYR A 61 -4.78 10.16 -4.47
C TYR A 61 -4.16 8.77 -4.55
N LEU A 62 -4.75 7.81 -3.84
CA LEU A 62 -4.30 6.43 -3.84
C LEU A 62 -5.15 5.62 -4.81
N GLN A 63 -4.54 5.25 -5.93
CA GLN A 63 -5.09 4.30 -6.89
C GLN A 63 -4.92 2.89 -6.34
N SER A 64 -6.00 2.36 -5.77
CA SER A 64 -6.02 1.04 -5.14
C SER A 64 -5.72 -0.08 -6.14
N PHE A 65 -5.02 -1.12 -5.69
CA PHE A 65 -4.87 -2.37 -6.44
C PHE A 65 -5.99 -3.38 -6.20
N ASP A 66 -6.98 -2.99 -5.39
CA ASP A 66 -8.18 -3.76 -5.12
C ASP A 66 -9.37 -3.19 -5.92
N ASP A 67 -9.93 -4.01 -6.80
CA ASP A 67 -11.02 -3.63 -7.72
C ASP A 67 -12.35 -3.32 -7.03
N ARG A 68 -12.45 -3.61 -5.71
CA ARG A 68 -13.57 -3.20 -4.86
C ARG A 68 -13.65 -1.68 -4.73
N PHE A 69 -12.52 -0.98 -4.84
CA PHE A 69 -12.47 0.48 -4.82
C PHE A 69 -12.69 1.04 -6.23
N LYS A 70 -13.83 1.69 -6.45
CA LYS A 70 -14.19 2.30 -7.74
C LYS A 70 -13.65 3.72 -7.94
N ALA A 71 -13.12 4.31 -6.88
CA ALA A 71 -12.54 5.64 -6.89
C ALA A 71 -11.29 5.66 -6.02
N ASP A 72 -10.38 6.56 -6.35
CA ASP A 72 -9.16 6.75 -5.58
C ASP A 72 -9.46 7.22 -4.16
N LEU A 73 -8.66 6.74 -3.21
CA LEU A 73 -8.75 7.20 -1.83
C LEU A 73 -7.98 8.51 -1.69
N ILE A 74 -8.52 9.45 -0.93
CA ILE A 74 -7.88 10.73 -0.68
C ILE A 74 -6.88 10.60 0.47
N ILE A 75 -5.67 11.08 0.27
CA ILE A 75 -4.65 11.22 1.30
C ILE A 75 -4.39 12.71 1.49
N GLU A 76 -4.74 13.23 2.66
CA GLU A 76 -4.46 14.62 3.01
C GLU A 76 -2.94 14.83 3.12
N ASN A 77 -2.44 16.02 2.77
CA ASN A 77 -1.01 16.33 2.72
C ASN A 77 -0.26 15.91 4.01
N ARG A 78 -0.85 16.19 5.19
CA ARG A 78 -0.29 15.80 6.50
C ARG A 78 -0.09 14.30 6.70
N TYR A 79 -0.70 13.46 5.86
CA TYR A 79 -0.61 12.00 5.90
C TYR A 79 0.21 11.41 4.75
N LEU A 80 0.88 12.23 3.93
CA LEU A 80 1.75 11.77 2.84
C LEU A 80 3.15 11.32 3.30
N SER A 81 3.58 11.58 4.54
CA SER A 81 4.75 10.96 5.18
C SER A 81 5.98 10.69 4.27
N GLY A 82 6.44 11.68 3.50
CA GLY A 82 7.68 11.59 2.71
C GLY A 82 7.63 10.68 1.48
N VAL A 83 6.45 10.23 1.05
CA VAL A 83 6.29 9.51 -0.23
C VAL A 83 6.13 10.46 -1.40
N HIS A 84 6.49 9.99 -2.59
CA HIS A 84 6.56 10.79 -3.81
C HIS A 84 5.56 10.30 -4.86
N LEU A 85 5.33 11.15 -5.85
CA LEU A 85 4.49 10.85 -7.01
C LEU A 85 4.90 9.51 -7.64
N GLY A 86 3.94 8.59 -7.75
CA GLY A 86 4.08 7.30 -8.40
C GLY A 86 4.50 6.16 -7.47
N ASP A 87 4.88 6.43 -6.22
CA ASP A 87 5.33 5.42 -5.27
C ASP A 87 4.26 4.34 -5.05
N LEU A 88 4.71 3.10 -4.84
CA LEU A 88 3.84 2.03 -4.35
C LEU A 88 3.80 2.10 -2.83
N ILE A 89 2.61 2.25 -2.26
CA ILE A 89 2.45 2.50 -0.83
C ILE A 89 1.45 1.55 -0.18
N LEU A 90 1.60 1.39 1.13
CA LEU A 90 0.58 0.87 2.03
C LEU A 90 -0.08 2.06 2.74
N ALA A 91 -1.40 2.08 2.75
CA ALA A 91 -2.18 3.05 3.51
C ALA A 91 -3.22 2.39 4.42
N LYS A 92 -3.59 3.09 5.49
CA LYS A 92 -4.70 2.72 6.38
C LYS A 92 -5.88 3.64 6.14
N ILE A 93 -7.05 3.07 5.92
CA ILE A 93 -8.30 3.81 5.70
C ILE A 93 -8.70 4.50 7.01
N LEU A 94 -8.98 5.79 6.92
CA LEU A 94 -9.57 6.62 7.97
C LEU A 94 -11.08 6.66 7.74
N SER A 95 -11.88 6.45 8.78
CA SER A 95 -13.33 6.14 8.73
C SER A 95 -14.14 6.77 7.57
N SER A 96 -15.08 6.00 7.02
CA SER A 96 -15.80 6.25 5.75
C SER A 96 -16.93 7.29 5.78
N ARG A 97 -16.93 8.28 6.68
CA ARG A 97 -18.05 9.25 6.79
C ARG A 97 -18.10 10.31 5.68
N LYS A 98 -17.26 10.19 4.64
CA LYS A 98 -17.17 11.13 3.52
C LYS A 98 -17.50 10.41 2.21
N SER A 99 -17.91 11.17 1.19
CA SER A 99 -18.24 10.65 -0.15
C SER A 99 -17.09 9.89 -0.82
N ARG A 100 -15.85 10.22 -0.46
CA ARG A 100 -14.64 9.47 -0.80
C ARG A 100 -13.98 8.95 0.47
N LEU A 101 -13.36 7.78 0.37
CA LEU A 101 -12.58 7.22 1.46
C LEU A 101 -11.29 8.02 1.63
N HIS A 102 -10.95 8.30 2.89
CA HIS A 102 -9.68 8.92 3.24
C HIS A 102 -8.73 7.85 3.76
N ALA A 103 -7.44 8.06 3.57
CA ALA A 103 -6.41 7.17 4.08
C ALA A 103 -5.20 7.95 4.58
N LYS A 104 -4.36 7.27 5.37
CA LYS A 104 -3.02 7.74 5.73
C LYS A 104 -1.96 6.78 5.25
N VAL A 105 -0.84 7.31 4.76
CA VAL A 105 0.32 6.48 4.40
C VAL A 105 0.90 5.86 5.66
N LEU A 106 1.24 4.58 5.58
CA LEU A 106 1.98 3.87 6.63
C LEU A 106 3.40 3.53 6.20
N MET A 107 3.59 3.21 4.92
CA MET A 107 4.86 2.72 4.40
C MET A 107 4.97 2.94 2.89
N CYS A 108 6.16 3.33 2.44
CA CYS A 108 6.56 3.19 1.04
C CYS A 108 7.03 1.75 0.80
N ILE A 109 6.33 1.04 -0.08
CA ILE A 109 6.66 -0.34 -0.46
C ILE A 109 7.73 -0.36 -1.55
N LYS A 110 7.59 0.54 -2.53
CA LYS A 110 8.56 0.66 -3.62
C LYS A 110 8.54 2.09 -4.17
N PRO A 111 9.68 2.80 -4.16
CA PRO A 111 9.79 4.11 -4.80
C PRO A 111 9.56 4.01 -6.31
N ALA A 112 8.89 5.00 -6.90
CA ALA A 112 8.74 5.11 -8.35
C ALA A 112 10.07 5.39 -9.05
N PHE A 113 10.90 6.21 -8.42
CA PHE A 113 12.20 6.63 -8.93
C PHE A 113 13.27 6.10 -7.99
N LEU A 114 13.70 4.86 -8.21
CA LEU A 114 15.01 4.44 -7.74
C LEU A 114 16.01 5.11 -8.68
N THR A 115 16.48 6.30 -8.34
CA THR A 115 17.68 6.85 -8.98
C THR A 115 18.81 5.90 -8.63
N SER A 116 19.24 5.08 -9.61
CA SER A 116 20.61 4.59 -9.66
C SER A 116 21.50 5.80 -9.41
N VAL A 117 22.23 5.80 -8.31
CA VAL A 117 23.40 6.66 -8.21
C VAL A 117 24.35 6.14 -9.28
N VAL A 118 24.38 6.81 -10.43
CA VAL A 118 25.49 6.72 -11.36
C VAL A 118 26.54 7.65 -10.78
N SER A 119 27.55 7.09 -10.12
CA SER A 119 28.90 7.63 -9.90
C SER A 119 29.76 6.56 -9.25
#